data_AF-A0A2S6IUW9-F1
#
_entry.id   AF-A0A2S6IUW9-F1
#
_cell.length_a   1.000
_cell.length_b   1.000
_cell.length_c   1.000
_cell.angle_alpha   90.00
_cell.angle_beta   90.00
_cell.angle_gamma   90.00
#
_symmetry.space_group_name_H-M   'P 1'
#
loop_
_entity.id
_entity.type
_entity.pdbx_description
1 polymer ?
#
loop_
_entity_poly.entity_id
_entity_poly.type
_entity_poly.pdbx_seq_one_letter_code
_entity_poly.pdbx_strand_id
1 'polypeptide(L)'
;MTEPDRQDIKSLVIPTCDWVLQWRGDGYWRETHLQLHQEELAGRSTADELDWGKWTGQAAITGRGGSWDGSPTGWSLFGEVPEGGGVDVHVRLTDGTEPTIHHIGWLWACWWHGLPQAASVEVGPRTISLPFTKPH
;
A
#
# COMPACT_ATOMS: atom_id res chain seq x y z
N MET A 1 17.75 21.60 18.25
CA MET A 1 17.31 20.24 17.90
C MET A 1 15.81 20.37 17.72
N THR A 2 15.39 20.65 16.49
CA THR A 2 13.97 20.85 16.15
C THR A 2 13.38 19.45 15.99
N GLU A 3 12.30 19.13 16.72
CA GLU A 3 11.51 17.93 16.44
C GLU A 3 11.18 17.91 14.94
N PRO A 4 11.36 16.79 14.23
CA PRO A 4 10.92 16.69 12.86
C PRO A 4 9.42 17.00 12.84
N ASP A 5 9.07 18.05 12.12
CA ASP A 5 7.74 18.61 12.06
C ASP A 5 6.77 17.50 11.62
N ARG A 6 5.84 17.10 12.49
CA ARG A 6 4.77 16.13 12.19
C ARG A 6 3.84 16.57 11.04
N GLN A 7 4.08 17.74 10.44
CA GLN A 7 3.19 18.44 9.52
C GLN A 7 3.20 17.94 8.06
N ASP A 8 4.05 17.00 7.67
CA ASP A 8 4.03 16.43 6.29
C ASP A 8 3.82 14.91 6.28
N ILE A 9 2.90 14.42 7.13
CA ILE A 9 2.39 13.05 7.03
C ILE A 9 1.18 13.05 6.12
N LYS A 10 1.25 12.28 5.03
CA LYS A 10 0.13 11.96 4.16
C LYS A 10 -0.38 10.57 4.54
N SER A 11 -1.70 10.36 4.47
CA SER A 11 -2.33 9.04 4.67
C SER A 11 -3.13 8.60 3.45
N LEU A 12 -3.14 7.29 3.18
CA LEU A 12 -3.99 6.63 2.19
C LEU A 12 -4.69 5.44 2.85
N VAL A 13 -6.01 5.51 2.94
CA VAL A 13 -6.84 4.42 3.49
C VAL A 13 -7.14 3.41 2.39
N ILE A 14 -6.88 2.13 2.66
CA ILE A 14 -7.21 1.01 1.78
C ILE A 14 -8.55 0.42 2.23
N PRO A 15 -9.66 0.67 1.49
CA PRO A 15 -11.01 0.38 1.97
C PRO A 15 -11.33 -1.12 2.05
N THR A 16 -10.53 -1.98 1.44
CA THR A 16 -10.78 -3.43 1.38
C THR A 16 -10.23 -4.21 2.57
N CYS A 17 -9.38 -3.60 3.41
CA CYS A 17 -8.70 -4.34 4.47
C CYS A 17 -8.46 -3.54 5.78
N ASP A 18 -9.07 -2.37 5.94
CA ASP A 18 -8.89 -1.51 7.13
C ASP A 18 -7.42 -1.14 7.42
N TRP A 19 -6.57 -1.10 6.37
CA TRP A 19 -5.20 -0.64 6.47
C TRP A 19 -5.02 0.78 5.95
N VAL A 20 -4.03 1.47 6.50
CA VAL A 20 -3.64 2.82 6.12
C VAL A 20 -2.15 2.82 5.85
N LEU A 21 -1.78 3.31 4.66
CA LEU A 21 -0.40 3.64 4.34
C LEU A 21 -0.14 5.09 4.71
N GLN A 22 0.99 5.34 5.35
CA GLN A 22 1.39 6.70 5.69
C GLN A 22 2.77 7.00 5.14
N TRP A 23 2.91 8.18 4.56
CA TRP A 23 4.16 8.71 4.04
C TRP A 23 4.54 9.97 4.80
N ARG A 24 5.79 10.04 5.26
CA ARG A 24 6.38 11.20 5.90
C ARG A 24 7.34 11.89 4.92
N GLY A 25 7.28 13.21 4.87
CA GLY A 25 8.07 14.02 3.92
C GLY A 25 9.60 13.80 3.95
N ASP A 26 10.13 13.18 5.00
CA ASP A 26 11.55 12.82 5.16
C ASP A 26 11.95 11.48 4.51
N GLY A 27 11.03 10.83 3.79
CA GLY A 27 11.31 9.56 3.12
C GLY A 27 11.04 8.32 3.96
N TYR A 28 10.31 8.46 5.06
CA TYR A 28 9.88 7.34 5.89
C TYR A 28 8.40 7.03 5.64
N TRP A 29 8.05 5.76 5.80
CA TRP A 29 6.68 5.31 5.64
C TRP A 29 6.35 4.18 6.61
N ARG A 30 5.06 3.95 6.81
CA ARG A 30 4.58 2.82 7.61
C ARG A 30 3.22 2.36 7.16
N GLU A 31 2.87 1.17 7.65
CA GLU A 31 1.54 0.59 7.57
C GLU A 31 0.91 0.65 8.96
N THR A 32 -0.35 1.05 9.05
CA THR A 32 -1.09 1.01 10.32
C THR A 32 -2.54 0.58 10.10
N HIS A 33 -3.20 0.14 11.16
CA HIS A 33 -4.61 -0.21 11.13
C HIS A 33 -5.48 1.06 11.19
N LEU A 34 -6.63 1.06 10.50
CA LEU A 34 -7.54 2.20 10.41
C LEU A 34 -7.98 2.70 11.79
N GLN A 35 -8.27 1.78 12.71
CA GLN A 35 -8.63 2.14 14.09
C GLN A 35 -7.51 2.93 14.78
N LEU A 36 -6.26 2.43 14.72
CA LEU A 36 -5.13 3.11 15.36
C LEU A 36 -4.88 4.47 14.70
N HIS A 37 -4.99 4.56 13.37
CA HIS A 37 -4.91 5.84 12.66
C HIS A 37 -5.97 6.84 13.13
N GLN A 38 -7.21 6.40 13.35
CA GLN A 38 -8.29 7.26 13.88
C GLN A 38 -8.02 7.70 15.32
N GLU A 39 -7.42 6.84 16.14
CA GLU A 39 -7.00 7.20 17.50
C GLU A 39 -5.88 8.24 17.49
N GLU A 40 -4.92 8.13 16.58
CA GLU A 40 -3.85 9.11 16.38
C GLU A 40 -4.39 10.46 15.90
N LEU A 41 -5.30 10.46 14.92
CA LEU A 41 -5.96 11.69 14.45
C LEU A 41 -6.77 12.37 15.56
N ALA A 42 -7.34 11.58 16.47
CA ALA A 42 -8.07 12.09 17.63
C ALA A 42 -7.16 12.49 18.81
N GLY A 43 -5.84 12.35 18.68
CA GLY A 43 -4.86 12.65 19.74
C GLY A 43 -4.90 11.69 20.92
N ARG A 44 -5.49 10.50 20.76
CA ARG A 44 -5.57 9.45 21.80
C ARG A 44 -4.39 8.48 21.77
N SER A 45 -3.69 8.43 20.65
CA SER A 45 -2.46 7.66 20.45
C SER A 45 -1.46 8.48 19.65
N THR A 46 -0.21 8.04 19.65
CA THR A 46 0.85 8.61 18.80
C THR A 46 1.65 7.48 18.20
N ALA A 47 1.97 7.64 16.91
CA ALA A 47 2.90 6.78 16.20
C ALA A 47 4.21 6.62 16.95
N ASP A 48 4.71 5.39 17.08
CA ASP A 48 6.07 5.13 17.54
C ASP A 48 7.03 5.42 16.37
N GLU A 49 8.20 6.01 16.65
CA GLU A 49 9.24 6.21 15.64
C GLU A 49 9.76 4.87 15.08
N LEU A 50 9.67 3.78 15.86
CA LEU A 50 10.03 2.43 15.43
C LEU A 50 9.06 1.84 14.38
N ASP A 51 7.85 2.39 14.26
CA ASP A 51 6.89 1.95 13.25
C ASP A 51 7.28 2.44 11.85
N TRP A 52 8.16 3.43 11.75
CA TRP A 52 8.54 4.08 10.49
C TRP A 52 9.72 3.38 9.84
N GLY A 53 9.47 2.77 8.68
CA GLY A 53 10.49 2.23 7.79
C GLY A 53 11.03 3.30 6.85
N LYS A 54 12.33 3.29 6.58
CA LYS A 54 12.92 4.13 5.55
C LYS A 54 12.55 3.56 4.17
N TRP A 55 12.09 4.42 3.27
CA TRP A 55 11.88 4.06 1.86
C TRP A 55 13.17 3.52 1.25
N THR A 56 13.06 2.38 0.59
CA THR A 56 14.21 1.64 0.05
C THR A 56 14.39 1.84 -1.46
N GLY A 57 13.36 2.33 -2.16
CA GLY A 57 13.32 2.41 -3.61
C GLY A 57 13.27 1.04 -4.29
N GLN A 58 12.93 -0.01 -3.54
CA GLN A 58 12.81 -1.36 -4.09
C GLN A 58 11.36 -1.62 -4.49
N ALA A 59 11.15 -2.22 -5.66
CA ALA A 59 9.82 -2.62 -6.14
C ALA A 59 9.26 -3.85 -5.38
N ALA A 60 9.40 -3.88 -4.05
CA ALA A 60 8.75 -4.86 -3.21
C ALA A 60 7.23 -4.60 -3.21
N ILE A 61 6.45 -5.66 -3.37
CA ILE A 61 4.99 -5.56 -3.45
C ILE A 61 4.39 -6.47 -2.40
N THR A 62 3.49 -5.90 -1.61
CA THR A 62 2.71 -6.63 -0.62
C THR A 62 1.28 -6.75 -1.12
N GLY A 63 0.75 -7.97 -1.05
CA GLY A 63 -0.66 -8.25 -1.31
C GLY A 63 -1.41 -8.57 -0.03
N ARG A 64 -2.61 -8.02 0.11
CA ARG A 64 -3.55 -8.34 1.18
C ARG A 64 -4.89 -8.72 0.56
N GLY A 65 -5.56 -9.70 1.17
CA GLY A 65 -6.79 -10.25 0.65
C GLY A 65 -7.67 -10.86 1.74
N GLY A 66 -8.96 -10.96 1.45
CA GLY A 66 -9.94 -11.56 2.35
C GLY A 66 -10.01 -13.09 2.27
N SER A 67 -11.24 -13.61 2.38
CA SER A 67 -11.50 -15.05 2.45
C SER A 67 -11.20 -15.77 1.13
N TRP A 68 -10.71 -17.01 1.26
CA TRP A 68 -10.51 -17.94 0.14
C TRP A 68 -11.66 -18.95 0.01
N ASP A 69 -12.82 -18.66 0.60
CA ASP A 69 -13.99 -19.56 0.62
C ASP A 69 -14.76 -19.65 -0.71
N GLY A 70 -14.27 -19.00 -1.76
CA GLY A 70 -14.92 -18.96 -3.07
C GLY A 70 -15.96 -17.85 -3.23
N SER A 71 -16.13 -16.99 -2.21
CA SER A 71 -16.93 -15.78 -2.30
C SER A 71 -16.08 -14.58 -2.71
N PRO A 72 -16.63 -13.62 -3.49
CA PRO A 72 -15.97 -12.35 -3.73
C PRO A 72 -15.63 -11.62 -2.44
N THR A 73 -14.42 -11.08 -2.36
CA THR A 73 -13.91 -10.34 -1.20
C THR A 73 -13.02 -9.18 -1.62
N GLY A 74 -12.59 -8.38 -0.64
CA GLY A 74 -11.68 -7.26 -0.85
C GLY A 74 -10.23 -7.72 -1.03
N TRP A 75 -9.57 -7.18 -2.04
CA TRP A 75 -8.15 -7.39 -2.33
C TRP A 75 -7.44 -6.05 -2.45
N SER A 76 -6.15 -6.04 -2.15
CA SER A 76 -5.29 -4.87 -2.30
C SER A 76 -3.86 -5.27 -2.57
N LEU A 77 -3.19 -4.44 -3.36
CA LEU A 77 -1.75 -4.47 -3.59
C LEU A 77 -1.18 -3.11 -3.26
N PHE A 78 0.01 -3.08 -2.68
CA PHE A 78 0.75 -1.84 -2.47
C PHE A 78 2.26 -2.11 -2.46
N GLY A 79 3.04 -1.06 -2.66
CA GLY A 79 4.48 -1.16 -2.66
C GLY A 79 5.16 0.20 -2.81
N GLU A 80 6.49 0.17 -2.89
CA GLU A 80 7.29 1.36 -3.15
C GLU A 80 7.43 1.61 -4.66
N VAL A 81 7.49 2.89 -5.02
CA VAL A 81 7.93 3.37 -6.32
C VAL A 81 9.47 3.41 -6.30
N PRO A 82 10.16 2.82 -7.30
CA PRO A 82 11.61 2.82 -7.38
C PRO A 82 12.24 4.21 -7.54
N GLU A 83 13.49 4.34 -7.07
CA GLU A 83 14.28 5.56 -7.19
C GLU A 83 14.52 5.93 -8.67
N GLY A 84 14.34 7.21 -9.00
CA GLY A 84 14.70 7.76 -10.31
C GLY A 84 13.60 7.84 -11.37
N GLY A 85 12.31 7.63 -11.03
CA GLY A 85 11.23 7.77 -12.03
C GLY A 85 9.93 8.38 -11.50
N GLY A 86 9.33 9.25 -12.30
CA GLY A 86 7.90 9.57 -12.23
C GLY A 86 7.09 8.42 -12.82
N VAL A 87 7.17 7.26 -12.18
CA VAL A 87 6.83 5.98 -12.78
C VAL A 87 5.32 5.75 -12.79
N ASP A 88 4.76 5.52 -13.97
CA ASP A 88 3.44 4.94 -14.15
C ASP A 88 3.44 3.51 -13.58
N VAL A 89 2.63 3.28 -12.55
CA VAL A 89 2.35 1.95 -12.04
C VAL A 89 1.10 1.44 -12.75
N HIS A 90 1.17 0.21 -13.26
CA HIS A 90 0.01 -0.46 -13.85
C HIS A 90 -0.22 -1.80 -13.17
N VAL A 91 -1.47 -2.08 -12.82
CA VAL A 91 -1.90 -3.39 -12.30
C VAL A 91 -2.95 -3.93 -13.25
N ARG A 92 -2.72 -5.15 -13.74
CA ARG A 92 -3.67 -5.88 -14.58
C ARG A 92 -4.00 -7.24 -13.95
N LEU A 93 -5.29 -7.50 -13.77
CA LEU A 93 -5.81 -8.77 -13.29
C LEU A 93 -5.97 -9.77 -14.43
N THR A 94 -6.12 -11.06 -14.11
CA THR A 94 -6.26 -12.12 -15.14
C THR A 94 -7.51 -11.99 -16.01
N ASP A 95 -8.56 -11.35 -15.50
CA ASP A 95 -9.78 -11.06 -16.25
C ASP A 95 -9.66 -9.82 -17.17
N GLY A 96 -8.49 -9.16 -17.17
CA GLY A 96 -8.23 -7.94 -17.94
C GLY A 96 -8.60 -6.64 -17.22
N THR A 97 -9.16 -6.71 -16.01
CA THR A 97 -9.46 -5.53 -15.19
C THR A 97 -8.17 -4.82 -14.78
N GLU A 98 -8.22 -3.48 -14.79
CA GLU A 98 -7.14 -2.61 -14.34
C GLU A 98 -7.62 -1.77 -13.15
N PRO A 99 -7.30 -2.17 -11.90
CA PRO A 99 -7.66 -1.41 -10.71
C PRO A 99 -7.02 -0.01 -10.71
N THR A 100 -7.75 0.98 -10.20
CA THR A 100 -7.23 2.35 -10.03
C THR A 100 -6.02 2.36 -9.11
N ILE A 101 -4.95 3.03 -9.54
CA ILE A 101 -3.75 3.23 -8.72
C ILE A 101 -3.86 4.54 -7.95
N HIS A 102 -3.51 4.47 -6.67
CA HIS A 102 -3.47 5.59 -5.74
C HIS A 102 -2.05 5.77 -5.23
N HIS A 103 -1.52 7.00 -5.33
CA HIS A 103 -0.17 7.34 -4.91
C HIS A 103 -0.14 8.14 -3.62
N ILE A 104 0.89 7.92 -2.82
CA ILE A 104 1.19 8.70 -1.63
C ILE A 104 2.71 8.79 -1.39
N GLY A 105 3.29 9.95 -1.65
CA GLY A 105 4.75 10.08 -1.68
C GLY A 105 5.36 9.12 -2.71
N TRP A 106 6.32 8.29 -2.28
CA TRP A 106 6.91 7.23 -3.11
C TRP A 106 6.27 5.85 -2.88
N LEU A 107 5.02 5.82 -2.42
CA LEU A 107 4.22 4.59 -2.34
C LEU A 107 3.08 4.61 -3.35
N TRP A 108 2.62 3.42 -3.71
CA TRP A 108 1.41 3.20 -4.48
C TRP A 108 0.57 2.11 -3.83
N ALA A 109 -0.75 2.18 -4.04
CA ALA A 109 -1.68 1.11 -3.69
C ALA A 109 -2.81 1.02 -4.71
N CYS A 110 -3.40 -0.15 -4.84
CA CYS A 110 -4.64 -0.38 -5.55
C CYS A 110 -5.49 -1.42 -4.83
N TRP A 111 -6.77 -1.47 -5.14
CA TRP A 111 -7.70 -2.42 -4.53
C TRP A 111 -8.85 -2.74 -5.47
N TRP A 112 -9.43 -3.92 -5.28
CA TRP A 112 -10.60 -4.38 -6.02
C TRP A 112 -11.43 -5.33 -5.17
N HIS A 113 -12.65 -5.60 -5.62
CA HIS A 113 -13.54 -6.59 -5.02
C HIS A 113 -13.79 -7.72 -6.02
N GLY A 114 -13.55 -8.96 -5.63
CA GLY A 114 -13.67 -10.09 -6.55
C GLY A 114 -13.18 -11.41 -5.96
N LEU A 115 -13.15 -12.44 -6.80
CA LEU A 115 -12.48 -13.70 -6.46
C LEU A 115 -10.96 -13.50 -6.43
N PRO A 116 -10.21 -14.36 -5.71
CA PRO A 116 -8.76 -14.35 -5.79
C PRO A 116 -8.29 -14.56 -7.23
N GLN A 117 -7.45 -13.67 -7.71
CA GLN A 117 -6.87 -13.76 -9.05
C GLN A 117 -5.46 -13.21 -9.08
N ALA A 118 -4.61 -13.80 -9.92
CA ALA A 118 -3.25 -13.32 -10.11
C ALA A 118 -3.25 -11.90 -10.70
N ALA A 119 -2.19 -11.15 -10.39
CA ALA A 119 -2.01 -9.79 -10.87
C ALA A 119 -0.63 -9.65 -11.53
N SER A 120 -0.59 -8.98 -12.68
CA SER A 120 0.65 -8.46 -13.25
C SER A 120 0.79 -7.01 -12.80
N VAL A 121 1.94 -6.69 -12.21
CA VAL A 121 2.26 -5.34 -11.77
C VAL A 121 3.45 -4.83 -12.57
N GLU A 122 3.27 -3.72 -13.26
CA GLU A 122 4.33 -3.00 -13.94
C GLU A 122 4.68 -1.77 -13.10
N VAL A 123 5.95 -1.68 -12.71
CA VAL A 123 6.51 -0.56 -11.98
C VAL A 123 7.76 -0.10 -12.75
N GLY A 124 7.53 0.76 -13.73
CA GLY A 124 8.58 1.29 -14.60
C GLY A 124 9.07 0.21 -15.55
N PRO A 125 10.38 -0.03 -15.69
CA PRO A 125 10.88 -1.08 -16.59
C PRO A 125 10.70 -2.50 -16.03
N ARG A 126 10.12 -2.65 -14.83
CA ARG A 126 9.98 -3.94 -14.14
C ARG A 126 8.54 -4.42 -14.21
N THR A 127 8.37 -5.66 -14.64
CA THR A 127 7.10 -6.40 -14.52
C THR A 127 7.27 -7.48 -13.46
N ILE A 128 6.34 -7.52 -12.51
CA ILE A 128 6.29 -8.49 -11.42
C ILE A 128 4.94 -9.20 -11.48
N SER A 129 4.97 -10.52 -11.65
CA SER A 129 3.79 -11.35 -11.57
C SER A 129 3.58 -11.79 -10.12
N LEU A 130 2.44 -11.42 -9.55
CA LEU A 130 2.03 -11.83 -8.21
C LEU A 130 1.03 -12.97 -8.31
N PRO A 131 1.44 -14.22 -7.98
CA PRO A 131 0.48 -15.29 -7.80
C PRO A 131 -0.29 -15.00 -6.50
N PHE A 132 -1.57 -14.67 -6.60
CA PHE A 132 -2.47 -14.78 -5.45
C PHE A 132 -2.71 -16.26 -5.18
N THR A 133 -1.79 -16.87 -4.45
CA THR A 133 -1.93 -18.24 -3.93
C THR A 133 -2.38 -18.19 -2.49
N LYS A 134 -3.32 -19.07 -2.12
CA LYS A 134 -3.75 -19.28 -0.74
C LYS A 134 -2.51 -19.49 0.16
N PRO A 135 -2.35 -18.75 1.27
CA PRO A 135 -1.30 -19.05 2.24
C PRO A 135 -1.47 -20.50 2.72
N HIS A 136 -0.38 -21.27 2.70
CA HIS A 136 -0.35 -22.67 3.12
C HIS A 136 -0.67 -22.85 4.59
#